data_AF-A0A3N1IAQ8-F1
#
_entry.id   AF-A0A3N1IAQ8-F1
#
_cell.length_a   1.000
_cell.length_b   1.000
_cell.length_c   1.000
_cell.angle_alpha   90.00
_cell.angle_beta   90.00
_cell.angle_gamma   90.00
#
_symmetry.space_group_name_H-M   'P 1'
#
loop_
_entity.id
_entity.type
_entity.pdbx_description
1 polymer ?
#
loop_
_entity_poly.entity_id
_entity_poly.type
_entity_poly.pdbx_seq_one_letter_code
_entity_poly.pdbx_strand_id
1 'polypeptide(L)'
;MANAFSRRVNRLNQRHGKTYQQMAADCGFERSVTWWNKMAWEQIEDPPRPALFPYLAKALEVPERRVAEMVAEQWCGVRPDDKVPERLRSLLLILRGVQEEDLSLIEQMADALSLKGTAQRDALALAEQVAELEPSDEAWAMVAAYDRDA
;
A
#
# COMPACT_ATOMS: atom_id res chain seq x y z
N MET A 1 -11.93 12.87 -2.35
CA MET A 1 -10.65 13.08 -1.65
C MET A 1 -10.45 11.95 -0.65
N ALA A 2 -9.22 11.45 -0.48
CA ALA A 2 -8.94 10.49 0.56
C ALA A 2 -8.92 11.20 1.92
N ASN A 3 -9.73 10.75 2.88
CA ASN A 3 -9.80 11.34 4.23
C ASN A 3 -9.13 10.41 5.26
N ALA A 4 -7.93 9.91 4.94
CA ALA A 4 -7.27 8.86 5.71
C ALA A 4 -6.97 9.27 7.16
N PHE A 5 -6.46 10.49 7.35
CA PHE A 5 -6.14 11.05 8.66
C PHE A 5 -7.43 11.32 9.45
N SER A 6 -8.40 12.02 8.84
CA SER A 6 -9.69 12.34 9.46
C SER A 6 -10.47 11.08 9.86
N ARG A 7 -10.43 10.02 9.04
CA ARG A 7 -11.01 8.71 9.39
C ARG A 7 -10.33 8.07 10.60
N ARG A 8 -9.01 8.19 10.76
CA ARG A 8 -8.30 7.66 11.93
C ARG A 8 -8.73 8.41 13.20
N VAL A 9 -8.78 9.74 13.15
CA VAL A 9 -9.29 10.59 14.25
C VAL A 9 -10.71 10.18 14.64
N ASN A 10 -11.62 10.10 13.67
CA ASN A 10 -13.01 9.70 13.91
C ASN A 10 -13.12 8.28 14.49
N ARG A 11 -12.30 7.33 14.02
CA ARG A 11 -12.29 5.97 14.56
C ARG A 11 -11.87 5.93 16.02
N LEU A 12 -10.82 6.65 16.39
CA LEU A 12 -10.35 6.71 17.77
C LEU A 12 -11.39 7.35 18.70
N ASN A 13 -12.02 8.43 18.25
CA ASN A 13 -13.07 9.09 19.04
C ASN A 13 -14.33 8.23 19.19
N GLN A 14 -14.90 7.77 18.07
CA GLN A 14 -16.21 7.11 18.08
C GLN A 14 -16.15 5.63 18.50
N ARG A 15 -15.09 4.89 18.13
CA ARG A 15 -15.01 3.44 18.38
C ARG A 15 -14.13 3.07 19.56
N HIS A 16 -13.08 3.84 19.82
CA HIS A 16 -12.15 3.57 20.93
C HIS A 16 -12.38 4.49 22.14
N GLY A 17 -13.36 5.40 22.06
CA GLY A 17 -13.72 6.30 23.16
C GLY A 17 -12.66 7.35 23.50
N LYS A 18 -11.64 7.53 22.65
CA LYS A 18 -10.56 8.48 22.89
C LYS A 18 -11.03 9.89 22.59
N THR A 19 -11.17 10.69 23.64
CA THR A 19 -11.63 12.09 23.51
C THR A 19 -10.60 12.96 22.80
N TYR A 20 -11.05 14.05 22.19
CA TYR A 20 -10.14 15.06 21.62
C TYR A 20 -9.22 15.71 22.67
N GLN A 21 -9.63 15.74 23.94
CA GLN A 21 -8.80 16.17 25.05
C GLN A 21 -7.62 15.22 25.27
N GLN A 22 -7.88 13.91 25.25
CA GLN A 22 -6.83 12.89 25.35
C GLN A 22 -5.89 12.93 24.15
N MET A 23 -6.42 13.11 22.93
CA MET A 23 -5.57 13.27 21.74
C MET A 23 -4.67 14.52 21.83
N ALA A 24 -5.20 15.64 22.32
CA ALA A 24 -4.41 16.85 22.55
C ALA A 24 -3.30 16.61 23.59
N ALA A 25 -3.62 15.95 24.69
CA ALA A 25 -2.64 15.61 25.72
C ALA A 25 -1.55 14.66 25.20
N ASP A 26 -1.92 13.62 24.45
CA ASP A 26 -0.98 12.67 23.85
C ASP A 26 -0.10 13.31 22.77
N CYS A 27 -0.61 14.34 22.10
CA CYS A 27 0.14 15.16 21.15
C CYS A 27 1.00 16.25 21.84
N GLY A 28 1.14 16.23 23.18
CA GLY A 28 1.88 17.24 23.92
C GLY A 28 1.31 18.66 23.79
N PHE A 29 0.01 18.78 23.47
CA PHE A 29 -0.68 20.03 23.17
C PHE A 29 -0.14 20.82 21.97
N GLU A 30 0.71 20.21 21.15
CA GLU A 30 1.14 20.77 19.86
C GLU A 30 -0.05 21.00 18.91
N ARG A 31 -1.16 20.27 19.14
CA ARG A 31 -2.47 20.52 18.52
C ARG A 31 -3.56 20.61 19.59
N SER A 32 -4.38 21.65 19.48
CA SER A 32 -5.49 21.91 20.40
C SER A 32 -6.68 20.97 20.19
N VAL A 33 -7.53 20.86 21.20
CA VAL A 33 -8.81 20.12 21.13
C VAL A 33 -9.66 20.59 19.94
N THR A 34 -9.70 21.90 19.70
CA THR A 34 -10.41 22.49 18.56
C THR A 34 -9.84 22.04 17.23
N TRP A 35 -8.50 21.89 17.13
CA TRP A 35 -7.87 21.36 15.93
C TRP A 35 -8.31 19.92 15.64
N TRP A 36 -8.34 19.06 16.66
CA TRP A 36 -8.81 17.68 16.53
C TRP A 36 -10.29 17.60 16.12
N ASN A 37 -11.13 18.47 16.67
CA ASN A 37 -12.53 18.58 16.25
C ASN A 37 -12.64 19.01 14.78
N LYS A 38 -11.92 20.06 14.36
CA LYS A 38 -11.88 20.50 12.96
C LYS A 38 -11.35 19.43 12.02
N MET A 39 -10.32 18.67 12.43
CA MET A 39 -9.81 17.53 11.66
C MET A 39 -10.87 16.47 11.43
N ALA A 40 -11.67 16.14 12.44
CA ALA A 40 -12.74 15.15 12.34
C ALA A 40 -13.84 15.55 11.34
N TRP A 41 -14.07 16.86 11.20
CA TRP A 41 -15.00 17.46 10.23
C TRP A 41 -14.36 17.83 8.90
N GLU A 42 -13.12 17.43 8.64
CA GLU A 42 -12.39 17.72 7.40
C GLU A 42 -12.23 19.23 7.13
N GLN A 43 -12.22 20.06 8.17
CA GLN A 43 -12.12 21.53 8.09
C GLN A 43 -10.67 22.06 8.17
N ILE A 44 -9.68 21.19 8.00
CA ILE A 44 -8.27 21.57 8.02
C ILE A 44 -7.72 21.42 6.60
N GLU A 45 -7.45 22.55 5.98
CA GLU A 45 -6.98 22.64 4.59
C GLU A 45 -5.47 22.41 4.50
N ASP A 46 -4.70 22.87 5.48
CA ASP A 46 -3.25 22.74 5.48
C ASP A 46 -2.77 21.45 6.17
N PRO A 47 -1.83 20.71 5.57
CA PRO A 47 -1.25 19.54 6.21
C PRO A 47 -0.46 19.92 7.46
N PRO A 48 -0.44 19.07 8.51
CA PRO A 48 0.47 19.26 9.63
C PRO A 48 1.93 19.20 9.17
N ARG A 49 2.80 20.04 9.76
CA ARG A 49 4.22 20.04 9.46
C ARG A 49 4.89 18.72 9.91
N PRO A 50 5.93 18.23 9.20
CA PRO A 50 6.63 17.00 9.56
C PRO A 50 7.15 16.95 11.00
N ALA A 51 7.59 18.10 11.55
CA ALA A 51 8.04 18.19 12.94
C ALA A 51 6.96 17.78 13.97
N LEU A 52 5.68 17.77 13.58
CA LEU A 52 4.57 17.33 14.44
C LEU A 52 4.32 15.82 14.39
N PHE A 53 4.91 15.10 13.41
CA PHE A 53 4.58 13.70 13.17
C PHE A 53 4.87 12.79 14.37
N PRO A 54 5.96 12.94 15.14
CA PRO A 54 6.18 12.14 16.34
C PRO A 54 5.05 12.30 17.39
N TYR A 55 4.56 13.53 17.59
CA TYR A 55 3.49 13.83 18.54
C TYR A 55 2.14 13.29 18.05
N LEU A 56 1.86 13.46 16.75
CA LEU A 56 0.66 12.94 16.10
C LEU A 56 0.64 11.41 16.10
N ALA A 57 1.80 10.76 15.95
CA ALA A 57 1.95 9.31 15.99
C ALA A 57 1.49 8.74 17.33
N LYS A 58 1.91 9.38 18.43
CA LYS A 58 1.47 9.05 19.79
C LYS A 58 -0.04 9.26 19.95
N ALA A 59 -0.57 10.42 19.55
CA ALA A 59 -2.00 10.70 19.67
C ALA A 59 -2.88 9.76 18.83
N LEU A 60 -2.43 9.38 17.64
CA LEU A 60 -3.14 8.53 16.70
C LEU A 60 -2.87 7.03 16.89
N GLU A 61 -2.01 6.65 17.85
CA GLU A 61 -1.64 5.27 18.16
C GLU A 61 -1.20 4.51 16.90
N VAL A 62 -0.30 5.12 16.13
CA VAL A 62 0.30 4.54 14.92
C VAL A 62 1.78 4.94 14.84
N PRO A 63 2.62 4.22 14.07
CA PRO A 63 3.99 4.65 13.81
C PRO A 63 4.05 6.01 13.10
N GLU A 64 5.14 6.76 13.30
CA GLU A 64 5.37 8.07 12.65
C GLU A 64 5.28 7.98 11.13
N ARG A 65 5.86 6.93 10.54
CA ARG A 65 5.74 6.64 9.11
C ARG A 65 4.28 6.62 8.67
N ARG A 66 3.38 6.00 9.44
CA ARG A 66 1.96 5.92 9.08
C ARG A 66 1.28 7.29 9.13
N VAL A 67 1.72 8.20 10.00
CA VAL A 67 1.25 9.60 10.00
C VAL A 67 1.62 10.28 8.68
N ALA A 68 2.88 10.16 8.24
CA ALA A 68 3.33 10.72 6.97
C ALA A 68 2.53 10.17 5.78
N GLU A 69 2.27 8.85 5.77
CA GLU A 69 1.42 8.22 4.75
C GLU A 69 0.00 8.80 4.75
N MET A 70 -0.65 8.92 5.92
CA MET A 70 -2.00 9.50 6.00
C MET A 70 -2.05 10.97 5.58
N VAL A 71 -1.00 11.74 5.85
CA VAL A 71 -0.89 13.13 5.41
C VAL A 71 -0.73 13.21 3.89
N ALA A 72 0.16 12.41 3.31
CA ALA A 72 0.33 12.33 1.86
C ALA A 72 -0.97 11.88 1.16
N GLU A 73 -1.67 10.89 1.73
CA GLU A 73 -2.96 10.41 1.24
C GLU A 73 -4.01 11.53 1.21
N GLN A 74 -4.14 12.27 2.31
CA GLN A 74 -5.25 13.21 2.48
C GLN A 74 -5.04 14.55 1.80
N TRP A 75 -3.83 15.10 1.85
CA TRP A 75 -3.54 16.43 1.32
C TRP A 75 -2.90 16.42 -0.06
N CYS A 76 -2.13 15.38 -0.39
CA CYS A 76 -1.45 15.29 -1.68
C CYS A 76 -2.13 14.31 -2.64
N GLY A 77 -3.12 13.53 -2.17
CA GLY A 77 -3.82 12.55 -2.99
C GLY A 77 -2.94 11.38 -3.42
N VAL A 78 -1.77 11.19 -2.78
CA VAL A 78 -0.82 10.14 -3.13
C VAL A 78 -0.70 9.10 -2.01
N ARG A 79 -0.75 7.82 -2.36
CA ARG A 79 -0.34 6.70 -1.50
C ARG A 79 1.06 6.24 -1.86
N PRO A 80 1.85 5.77 -0.88
CA PRO A 80 3.08 5.03 -1.15
C PRO A 80 2.87 3.89 -2.17
N ASP A 81 1.68 3.29 -2.14
CA ASP A 81 1.29 2.14 -2.95
C ASP A 81 0.59 2.52 -4.27
N ASP A 82 0.56 3.80 -4.68
CA ASP A 82 -0.11 4.20 -5.93
C ASP A 82 0.56 3.61 -7.18
N LYS A 83 1.84 3.26 -7.09
CA LYS A 83 2.56 2.54 -8.14
C LYS A 83 2.36 1.03 -8.07
N VAL A 84 1.70 0.52 -7.03
CA VAL A 84 1.54 -0.91 -6.78
C VAL A 84 0.21 -1.35 -7.35
N PRO A 85 0.19 -2.30 -8.31
CA PRO A 85 -1.04 -2.86 -8.87
C PRO A 85 -2.00 -3.31 -7.76
N GLU A 86 -3.29 -3.07 -7.94
CA GLU A 86 -4.30 -3.31 -6.91
C GLU A 86 -4.29 -4.76 -6.37
N ARG A 87 -4.05 -5.73 -7.26
CA ARG A 87 -3.89 -7.15 -6.92
C ARG A 87 -2.72 -7.46 -5.98
N LEU A 88 -1.72 -6.57 -5.87
CA LEU A 88 -0.54 -6.72 -5.02
C LEU A 88 -0.62 -5.90 -3.72
N ARG A 89 -1.64 -5.06 -3.54
CA ARG A 89 -1.79 -4.22 -2.34
C ARG A 89 -2.00 -5.04 -1.07
N SER A 90 -2.73 -6.15 -1.14
CA SER A 90 -2.92 -7.07 -0.01
C SER A 90 -1.60 -7.73 0.41
N LEU A 91 -0.74 -8.04 -0.56
CA LEU A 91 0.60 -8.57 -0.32
C LEU A 91 1.46 -7.59 0.48
N LEU A 92 1.43 -6.29 0.17
CA LEU A 92 2.16 -5.28 0.96
C LEU A 92 1.75 -5.24 2.43
N LEU A 93 0.47 -5.47 2.74
CA LEU A 93 0.01 -5.53 4.13
C LEU A 93 0.58 -6.75 4.86
N ILE A 94 0.68 -7.89 4.18
CA ILE A 94 1.28 -9.11 4.72
C ILE A 94 2.79 -8.92 4.92
N LEU A 95 3.47 -8.34 3.91
CA LEU A 95 4.92 -8.11 3.94
C LEU A 95 5.37 -7.16 5.05
N ARG A 96 4.51 -6.23 5.51
CA ARG A 96 4.79 -5.36 6.66
C ARG A 96 4.96 -6.12 7.98
N GLY A 97 4.41 -7.33 8.09
CA GLY A 97 4.53 -8.17 9.29
C GLY A 97 5.70 -9.17 9.23
N VAL A 98 6.45 -9.19 8.13
CA VAL A 98 7.57 -10.10 7.94
C VAL A 98 8.78 -9.61 8.72
N GLN A 99 9.43 -10.52 9.44
CA GLN A 99 10.69 -10.26 10.11
C GLN A 99 11.81 -10.03 9.08
N GLU A 100 12.80 -9.22 9.47
CA GLU A 100 13.91 -8.87 8.58
C GLU A 100 14.69 -10.10 8.08
N GLU A 101 14.79 -11.13 8.93
CA GLU A 101 15.44 -12.41 8.64
C GLU A 101 14.82 -13.16 7.45
N ASP A 102 13.49 -13.06 7.29
CA ASP A 102 12.74 -13.74 6.25
C ASP A 102 12.66 -12.95 4.93
N LEU A 103 13.09 -11.68 4.92
CA LEU A 103 13.01 -10.83 3.73
C LEU A 103 13.78 -11.42 2.54
N SER A 104 14.95 -11.99 2.81
CA SER A 104 15.80 -12.60 1.77
C SER A 104 15.11 -13.77 1.05
N LEU A 105 14.24 -14.53 1.74
CA LEU A 105 13.48 -15.62 1.15
C LEU A 105 12.35 -15.10 0.26
N ILE A 106 11.70 -14.01 0.68
CA ILE A 106 10.63 -13.38 -0.08
C ILE A 106 11.17 -12.75 -1.36
N GLU A 107 12.33 -12.11 -1.29
CA GLU A 107 13.03 -11.59 -2.47
C GLU A 107 13.35 -12.72 -3.45
N GLN A 108 13.92 -13.83 -2.97
CA GLN A 108 14.19 -15.01 -3.81
C GLN A 108 12.93 -15.59 -4.45
N MET A 109 11.80 -15.63 -3.73
CA MET A 109 10.52 -16.07 -4.29
C MET A 109 10.02 -15.12 -5.38
N ALA A 110 10.11 -13.81 -5.15
CA ALA A 110 9.72 -12.81 -6.13
C ALA A 110 10.58 -12.93 -7.40
N ASP A 111 11.89 -13.11 -7.24
CA ASP A 111 12.83 -13.33 -8.35
C ASP A 111 12.52 -14.61 -9.13
N ALA A 112 12.24 -15.72 -8.43
CA ALA A 112 11.88 -16.99 -9.07
C ALA A 112 10.57 -16.87 -9.87
N LEU A 113 9.56 -16.18 -9.32
CA LEU A 113 8.29 -15.93 -10.03
C LEU A 113 8.49 -15.01 -11.24
N SER A 114 9.32 -13.98 -11.10
CA SER A 114 9.69 -13.07 -12.19
C SER A 114 10.42 -13.80 -13.33
N LEU A 115 11.38 -14.66 -12.98
CA LEU A 115 12.13 -15.48 -13.93
C LEU A 115 11.20 -16.45 -14.66
N LYS A 116 10.34 -17.17 -13.91
CA LYS A 116 9.34 -18.08 -14.51
C LYS A 116 8.45 -17.32 -15.51
N GLY A 117 7.89 -16.19 -15.10
CA GLY A 117 7.01 -15.39 -15.96
C GLY A 117 7.71 -14.78 -17.18
N THR A 118 9.03 -14.61 -17.13
CA THR A 118 9.82 -14.18 -18.31
C THR A 118 10.06 -15.36 -19.24
N ALA A 119 10.56 -16.49 -18.73
CA ALA A 119 10.80 -17.69 -19.52
C ALA A 119 9.53 -18.19 -20.22
N GLN A 120 8.37 -18.05 -19.57
CA GLN A 120 7.11 -18.45 -20.15
C GLN A 120 6.64 -17.55 -21.30
N ARG A 121 6.84 -16.23 -21.19
CA ARG A 121 6.57 -15.30 -22.30
C ARG A 121 7.48 -15.57 -23.48
N ASP A 122 8.76 -15.85 -23.22
CA ASP A 122 9.73 -16.19 -24.26
C ASP A 122 9.36 -17.53 -24.95
N ALA A 123 8.93 -18.53 -24.18
CA ALA A 123 8.46 -19.81 -24.70
C ALA A 123 7.19 -19.67 -25.55
N LEU A 124 6.23 -18.84 -25.12
CA LEU A 124 5.03 -18.54 -25.88
C LEU A 124 5.37 -17.86 -27.22
N ALA A 125 6.22 -16.82 -27.18
CA ALA A 125 6.64 -16.11 -28.40
C ALA A 125 7.38 -17.02 -29.38
N LEU A 126 8.21 -17.94 -28.88
CA LEU A 126 8.88 -18.93 -29.72
C LEU A 126 7.87 -19.93 -30.32
N ALA A 127 6.91 -20.39 -29.53
CA ALA A 127 5.87 -21.30 -30.00
C ALA A 127 5.01 -20.67 -31.10
N GLU A 128 4.65 -19.39 -30.96
CA GLU A 128 3.92 -18.63 -31.98
C GLU A 128 4.71 -18.53 -33.29
N GLN A 129 6.01 -18.21 -33.23
CA GLN A 129 6.88 -18.16 -34.42
C GLN A 129 6.97 -19.52 -35.13
N VAL A 130 7.08 -20.61 -34.38
CA VAL A 130 7.11 -21.97 -34.94
C VAL A 130 5.78 -22.28 -35.64
N ALA A 131 4.65 -21.94 -35.04
CA ALA A 131 3.33 -22.14 -35.64
C ALA A 131 3.10 -21.31 -36.90
N GLU A 132 3.68 -20.10 -36.99
CA GLU A 132 3.64 -19.28 -38.19
C GLU A 132 4.49 -19.83 -39.34
N LEU A 133 5.67 -20.37 -39.03
CA LEU A 133 6.59 -20.91 -40.03
C LEU A 133 6.15 -22.30 -40.52
N GLU A 134 5.69 -23.16 -39.61
CA GLU A 134 5.26 -24.53 -39.88
C GLU A 134 3.89 -24.80 -39.21
N PRO A 135 2.79 -24.31 -39.81
CA PRO A 135 1.47 -24.44 -39.24
C PRO A 135 1.04 -25.91 -39.17
N SER A 136 0.86 -26.39 -37.96
CA SER A 136 0.39 -27.74 -37.64
C SER A 136 -0.47 -27.73 -36.38
N ASP A 137 -1.33 -28.73 -36.21
CA ASP A 137 -2.17 -28.87 -35.02
C ASP A 137 -1.31 -29.01 -33.74
N GLU A 138 -0.15 -29.64 -33.85
CA GLU A 138 0.81 -29.78 -32.75
C GLU A 138 1.44 -28.44 -32.35
N ALA A 139 1.81 -27.60 -33.32
CA ALA A 139 2.36 -26.26 -33.05
C ALA A 139 1.33 -25.35 -32.36
N TRP A 140 0.07 -25.37 -32.82
CA TRP A 140 -1.01 -24.60 -32.18
C TRP A 140 -1.37 -25.14 -30.79
N ALA A 141 -1.28 -26.46 -30.57
CA ALA A 141 -1.48 -27.05 -29.25
C ALA A 141 -0.40 -26.61 -28.25
N MET A 142 0.84 -26.42 -28.70
CA MET A 142 1.94 -25.93 -27.88
C MET A 142 1.74 -24.45 -27.47
N VAL A 143 1.31 -23.59 -28.39
CA VAL A 143 0.93 -22.19 -28.09
C VAL A 143 -0.17 -22.15 -27.03
N ALA A 144 -1.23 -22.95 -27.21
CA ALA A 144 -2.36 -23.02 -26.29
C ALA A 144 -2.02 -23.61 -24.91
N ALA A 145 -0.88 -24.30 -24.77
CA ALA A 145 -0.38 -24.78 -23.49
C ALA A 145 0.32 -23.66 -22.71
N TYR A 146 1.19 -22.88 -23.38
CA TYR A 146 1.93 -21.79 -22.73
C TYR A 146 1.07 -20.57 -22.41
N ASP A 147 0.05 -20.29 -23.23
CA ASP A 147 -0.91 -19.19 -23.01
C ASP A 147 -1.84 -19.47 -21.81
N ARG A 148 -2.19 -20.74 -21.57
CA ARG A 148 -3.08 -21.14 -20.46
C ARG A 148 -2.48 -20.90 -19.07
N ASP A 149 -1.16 -20.92 -19.00
CA ASP A 149 -0.42 -20.77 -17.75
C ASP A 149 0.01 -19.30 -17.50
N ALA A 150 -0.29 -18.36 -18.42
CA ALA A 150 0.21 -16.97 -18.44
C ALA A 150 -0.72 -15.98 -17.70
#